data_AF-A0A3R5Y5U8-F1
#
_entry.id   AF-A0A3R5Y5U8-F1
#
_cell.length_a   1.000
_cell.length_b   1.000
_cell.length_c   1.000
_cell.angle_alpha   90.00
_cell.angle_beta   90.00
_cell.angle_gamma   90.00
#
_symmetry.space_group_name_H-M   'P 1'
#
loop_
_entity.id
_entity.type
_entity.pdbx_description
1 polymer ?
#
loop_
_entity_poly.entity_id
_entity_poly.type
_entity_poly.pdbx_seq_one_letter_code
_entity_poly.pdbx_strand_id
1 'polypeptide(L)'
;MAGRSNMKAECGLCNSTMTKIFEKELVVGKEEYATKLNLKYIECDECGESFYTKESESVINKTVSDIKRKKQGLLLGEEIKAFRKSLGVTQEQLSIMLGMAPKTISRYEGGFAVQSKQTDEHLRLMISNRDRAIEKAIELNFLEDCIEIFPVRKHKNIYKTKTRENHSNCGSLAFCG
;
A
#
# COMPACT_ATOMS: atom_id res chain seq x y z
N MET A 1 19.23 23.32 -15.12
CA MET A 1 17.95 24.07 -15.19
C MET A 1 16.91 23.29 -14.40
N ALA A 2 16.62 23.70 -13.17
CA ALA A 2 15.65 23.01 -12.32
C ALA A 2 14.24 23.48 -12.68
N GLY A 3 13.41 22.57 -13.21
CA GLY A 3 12.03 22.84 -13.58
C GLY A 3 11.21 23.24 -12.35
N ARG A 4 10.74 24.49 -12.34
CA ARG A 4 9.76 24.97 -11.35
C ARG A 4 8.38 24.46 -11.76
N SER A 5 7.96 23.33 -11.21
CA SER A 5 6.55 22.95 -11.20
C SER A 5 5.80 23.91 -10.28
N ASN A 6 5.12 24.90 -10.87
CA ASN A 6 4.25 25.85 -10.16
C ASN A 6 3.07 25.10 -9.53
N MET A 7 3.20 24.71 -8.27
CA MET A 7 2.07 24.26 -7.44
C MET A 7 1.32 25.49 -6.95
N LYS A 8 0.02 25.60 -7.26
CA LYS A 8 -0.87 26.61 -6.67
C LYS A 8 -1.68 25.96 -5.57
N ALA A 9 -1.64 26.52 -4.36
CA ALA A 9 -2.45 26.10 -3.23
C ALA A 9 -3.17 27.32 -2.63
N GLU A 10 -4.34 27.12 -2.04
CA GLU A 10 -5.07 28.16 -1.33
C GLU A 10 -4.76 28.08 0.17
N CYS A 11 -4.49 29.22 0.80
CA CYS A 11 -4.27 29.29 2.23
C CYS A 11 -5.59 29.01 2.97
N GLY A 12 -5.61 27.99 3.83
CA GLY A 12 -6.81 27.64 4.60
C GLY A 12 -7.23 28.67 5.67
N LEU A 13 -6.43 29.70 5.92
CA LEU A 13 -6.73 30.77 6.88
C LEU A 13 -7.21 32.07 6.24
N CYS A 14 -6.52 32.55 5.19
CA CYS A 14 -6.84 33.84 4.56
C CYS A 14 -7.26 33.74 3.08
N ASN A 15 -7.34 32.53 2.52
CA ASN A 15 -7.72 32.25 1.13
C ASN A 15 -6.81 32.87 0.05
N SER A 16 -5.62 33.36 0.43
CA SER A 16 -4.64 33.82 -0.55
C SER A 16 -4.06 32.66 -1.35
N THR A 17 -3.59 32.94 -2.57
CA THR A 17 -2.90 31.94 -3.38
C THR A 17 -1.44 31.85 -2.97
N MET A 18 -1.03 30.65 -2.56
CA MET A 18 0.35 30.31 -2.23
C MET A 18 1.00 29.60 -3.42
N THR A 19 2.21 30.03 -3.78
CA THR A 19 2.95 29.50 -4.96
C THR A 19 4.39 29.13 -4.67
N LYS A 20 4.93 29.57 -3.52
CA LYS A 20 6.32 29.34 -3.15
C LYS A 20 6.46 28.05 -2.36
N ILE A 21 7.35 27.19 -2.83
CA ILE A 21 7.73 25.95 -2.13
C ILE A 21 9.11 26.17 -1.52
N PHE A 22 9.24 25.82 -0.25
CA PHE A 22 10.45 25.87 0.54
C PHE A 22 10.85 24.45 0.95
N GLU A 23 12.12 24.27 1.33
CA GLU A 23 12.67 23.00 1.79
C GLU A 23 13.28 23.18 3.18
N LYS A 24 13.08 22.20 4.06
CA LYS A 24 13.72 22.15 5.37
C LYS A 24 14.02 20.72 5.79
N GLU A 25 15.08 20.56 6.59
CA GLU A 25 15.37 19.31 7.27
C GLU A 25 14.50 19.19 8.53
N LEU A 26 13.87 18.02 8.73
CA LEU A 26 13.16 17.65 9.94
C LEU A 26 13.73 16.33 10.47
N VAL A 27 14.03 16.30 11.77
CA VAL A 27 14.36 15.05 12.47
C VAL A 27 13.09 14.48 13.08
N VAL A 28 12.73 13.26 12.70
CA VAL A 28 11.57 12.54 13.20
C VAL A 28 12.01 11.35 14.04
N GLY A 29 11.41 11.18 15.22
CA GLY A 29 11.76 10.10 16.16
C GLY A 29 12.74 10.52 17.24
N LYS A 30 13.24 9.54 17.99
CA LYS A 30 14.24 9.69 19.06
C LYS A 30 15.20 8.50 19.05
N GLU A 31 16.39 8.70 19.59
CA GLU A 31 17.40 7.66 19.82
C GLU A 31 17.75 6.89 18.53
N GLU A 32 17.86 5.57 18.59
CA GLU A 32 18.21 4.67 17.48
C GLU A 32 17.23 4.72 16.29
N TYR A 33 16.05 5.32 16.45
CA TYR A 33 15.04 5.43 15.41
C TYR A 33 14.93 6.84 14.80
N ALA A 34 15.80 7.77 15.20
CA ALA A 34 15.80 9.11 14.63
C ALA A 34 16.12 9.07 13.13
N THR A 35 15.24 9.68 12.33
CA THR A 35 15.38 9.75 10.86
C THR A 35 15.35 11.21 10.42
N LYS A 36 16.33 11.61 9.60
CA LYS A 36 16.38 12.93 8.98
C LYS A 36 15.60 12.92 7.66
N LEU A 37 14.72 13.88 7.48
CA LEU A 37 13.88 14.03 6.29
C LEU A 37 14.08 15.41 5.68
N ASN A 38 14.29 15.48 4.36
CA ASN A 38 14.22 16.73 3.61
C ASN A 38 12.79 16.90 3.10
N LEU A 39 12.09 17.91 3.63
CA LEU A 39 10.66 18.09 3.42
C LEU A 39 10.37 19.40 2.72
N LYS A 40 9.36 19.37 1.85
CA LYS A 40 8.82 20.53 1.16
C LYS A 40 7.62 21.10 1.92
N TYR A 41 7.58 22.42 2.05
CA TYR A 41 6.44 23.13 2.63
C TYR A 41 6.12 24.38 1.82
N ILE A 42 4.90 24.87 1.98
CA ILE A 42 4.40 26.09 1.36
C ILE A 42 4.10 27.07 2.48
N GLU A 43 4.43 28.34 2.27
CA GLU A 43 4.19 29.42 3.23
C GLU A 43 3.37 30.52 2.56
N CYS A 44 2.40 31.06 3.29
CA CYS A 44 1.56 32.14 2.87
C CYS A 44 2.28 33.49 3.05
N ASP A 45 2.49 34.22 1.96
CA ASP A 45 3.12 35.55 2.00
C ASP A 45 2.26 36.61 2.74
N GLU A 46 0.93 36.39 2.84
CA GLU A 46 -0.01 37.35 3.43
C GLU A 46 -0.17 37.18 4.95
N CYS A 47 -0.25 35.94 5.44
CA CYS A 47 -0.50 35.67 6.87
C CYS A 47 0.60 34.88 7.58
N GLY A 48 1.62 34.40 6.86
CA GLY A 48 2.74 33.63 7.39
C GLY A 48 2.43 32.16 7.72
N GLU A 49 1.21 31.69 7.48
CA GLU A 49 0.85 30.30 7.74
C GLU A 49 1.61 29.34 6.81
N SER A 50 2.04 28.19 7.34
CA SER A 50 2.80 27.21 6.57
C SER A 50 2.28 25.78 6.71
N PHE A 51 2.29 25.04 5.59
CA PHE A 51 1.85 23.65 5.53
C PHE A 51 2.84 22.82 4.73
N TYR A 52 3.05 21.56 5.13
CA TYR A 52 3.82 20.63 4.32
C TYR A 52 3.07 20.29 3.03
N THR A 53 3.81 20.00 1.96
CA THR A 53 3.16 19.48 0.74
C THR A 53 2.60 18.09 1.00
N LYS A 54 1.60 17.66 0.21
CA LYS A 54 1.00 16.32 0.34
C LYS A 54 2.03 15.20 0.28
N GLU A 55 3.06 15.34 -0.56
CA GLU A 55 4.17 14.39 -0.64
C GLU A 55 4.95 14.35 0.67
N SER A 56 5.27 15.51 1.23
CA SER A 56 6.02 15.62 2.49
C SER A 56 5.23 15.09 3.67
N GLU A 57 3.93 15.38 3.75
CA GLU A 57 3.03 14.79 4.75
C GLU A 57 2.99 13.27 4.66
N SER A 58 2.90 12.72 3.45
CA SER A 58 2.94 11.27 3.23
C SER A 58 4.26 10.65 3.72
N VAL A 59 5.39 11.28 3.42
CA VAL A 59 6.72 10.85 3.90
C VAL A 59 6.81 10.92 5.43
N ILE A 60 6.32 12.00 6.05
CA ILE A 60 6.26 12.12 7.51
C ILE A 60 5.43 10.99 8.11
N ASN A 61 4.19 10.82 7.66
CA ASN A 61 3.26 9.81 8.20
C ASN A 61 3.85 8.40 8.12
N LYS A 62 4.43 8.05 6.97
CA LYS A 62 5.10 6.76 6.78
C LYS A 62 6.28 6.58 7.72
N THR A 63 7.14 7.59 7.83
CA THR A 63 8.33 7.54 8.70
C THR A 63 7.94 7.39 10.16
N VAL A 64 6.97 8.18 10.65
CA VAL A 64 6.46 8.10 12.03
C VAL A 64 5.89 6.71 12.33
N SER A 65 5.05 6.19 11.43
CA SER A 65 4.45 4.87 11.59
C SER A 65 5.48 3.74 11.58
N ASP A 66 6.49 3.82 10.70
CA ASP A 66 7.55 2.81 10.62
C ASP A 66 8.47 2.86 11.84
N ILE A 67 8.79 4.03 12.38
CA ILE A 67 9.50 4.16 13.66
C ILE A 67 8.72 3.47 14.78
N LYS A 68 7.40 3.71 14.86
CA LYS A 68 6.54 3.07 15.87
C LYS A 68 6.51 1.56 15.71
N ARG A 69 6.42 1.05 14.48
CA ARG A 69 6.44 -0.40 14.19
C ARG A 69 7.76 -1.04 14.57
N LYS A 70 8.89 -0.43 14.22
CA LYS A 70 10.22 -0.94 14.59
C LYS A 70 10.36 -1.06 16.10
N LYS A 71 9.96 -0.01 16.85
CA LYS A 71 9.97 -0.04 18.32
C LYS A 71 9.10 -1.16 18.92
N GLN A 72 8.05 -1.57 18.21
CA GLN A 72 7.10 -2.59 18.66
C GLN A 72 7.36 -3.98 18.06
N GLY A 73 8.36 -4.15 17.18
CA GLY A 73 8.63 -5.40 16.47
C GLY A 73 7.56 -5.78 15.43
N LEU A 74 6.80 -4.81 14.92
CA LEU A 74 5.72 -5.03 13.96
C LEU A 74 6.21 -4.95 12.51
N LEU A 75 5.49 -5.58 11.59
CA LEU A 75 5.72 -5.49 10.15
C LEU A 75 5.61 -4.04 9.65
N LEU A 76 6.58 -3.60 8.85
CA LEU A 76 6.57 -2.33 8.14
C LEU A 76 5.51 -2.30 7.04
N GLY A 77 5.06 -1.10 6.67
CA GLY A 77 4.09 -0.93 5.59
C GLY A 77 4.58 -1.52 4.26
N GLU A 78 5.88 -1.40 3.96
CA GLU A 78 6.47 -2.01 2.76
C GLU A 78 6.57 -3.54 2.83
N GLU A 79 6.72 -4.13 4.02
CA GLU A 79 6.72 -5.59 4.17
C GLU A 79 5.32 -6.16 3.92
N ILE A 80 4.28 -5.51 4.44
CA ILE A 80 2.87 -5.85 4.17
C ILE A 80 2.57 -5.76 2.67
N LYS A 81 3.03 -4.68 2.03
CA LYS A 81 2.87 -4.46 0.59
C LYS A 81 3.63 -5.49 -0.24
N ALA A 82 4.85 -5.85 0.14
CA ALA A 82 5.63 -6.88 -0.53
C ALA A 82 4.94 -8.23 -0.46
N PHE A 83 4.44 -8.62 0.72
CA PHE A 83 3.63 -9.82 0.89
C PHE A 83 2.39 -9.80 0.00
N ARG A 84 1.60 -8.71 0.04
CA ARG A 84 0.41 -8.57 -0.79
C ARG A 84 0.72 -8.74 -2.28
N LYS A 85 1.75 -8.05 -2.77
CA LYS A 85 2.17 -8.14 -4.17
C LYS A 85 2.64 -9.56 -4.54
N SER A 86 3.27 -10.28 -3.61
CA SER A 86 3.69 -11.66 -3.82
C SER A 86 2.52 -12.66 -3.98
N LEU A 87 1.31 -12.27 -3.58
CA LEU A 87 0.06 -13.00 -3.79
C LEU A 87 -0.66 -12.58 -5.09
N GLY A 88 -0.27 -11.47 -5.72
CA GLY A 88 -0.96 -10.94 -6.90
C GLY A 88 -2.30 -10.25 -6.60
N VAL A 89 -2.60 -9.92 -5.35
CA VAL A 89 -3.90 -9.34 -4.95
C VAL A 89 -3.86 -7.82 -4.71
N THR A 90 -5.02 -7.16 -4.82
CA THR A 90 -5.20 -5.73 -4.52
C THR A 90 -5.27 -5.48 -3.01
N GLN A 91 -5.16 -4.21 -2.59
CA GLN A 91 -5.27 -3.82 -1.17
C GLN A 91 -6.64 -4.17 -0.58
N GLU A 92 -7.69 -3.99 -1.39
CA GLU A 92 -9.06 -4.33 -1.02
C GLU A 92 -9.23 -5.86 -0.88
N GLN A 93 -8.72 -6.63 -1.85
CA GLN A 93 -8.74 -8.10 -1.79
C GLN A 93 -8.02 -8.64 -0.55
N LEU A 94 -6.82 -8.12 -0.23
CA LEU A 94 -6.12 -8.52 1.00
C LEU A 94 -6.93 -8.14 2.26
N SER A 95 -7.60 -6.98 2.26
CA SER A 95 -8.48 -6.59 3.38
C SER A 95 -9.62 -7.61 3.56
N ILE A 96 -10.25 -8.06 2.47
CA ILE A 96 -11.29 -9.10 2.49
C ILE A 96 -10.72 -10.43 2.99
N MET A 97 -9.54 -10.84 2.51
CA MET A 97 -8.86 -12.06 2.97
C MET A 97 -8.59 -12.04 4.47
N LEU A 98 -8.34 -10.86 5.06
CA LEU A 98 -8.12 -10.70 6.50
C LEU A 98 -9.40 -10.45 7.31
N GLY A 99 -10.56 -10.31 6.66
CA GLY A 99 -11.82 -9.96 7.31
C GLY A 99 -11.85 -8.51 7.85
N MET A 100 -11.13 -7.59 7.19
CA MET A 100 -10.99 -6.19 7.58
C MET A 100 -11.73 -5.24 6.64
N ALA A 101 -11.96 -4.00 7.08
CA ALA A 101 -12.57 -2.98 6.23
C ALA A 101 -11.69 -2.66 5.00
N PRO A 102 -12.26 -2.32 3.82
CA PRO A 102 -11.55 -2.22 2.54
C PRO A 102 -10.34 -1.26 2.49
N LYS A 103 -10.33 -0.23 3.35
CA LYS A 103 -9.26 0.79 3.40
C LYS A 103 -8.19 0.50 4.46
N THR A 104 -8.25 -0.65 5.12
CA THR A 104 -7.35 -0.94 6.25
C THR A 104 -5.92 -1.18 5.77
N ILE A 105 -5.75 -2.04 4.75
CA ILE A 105 -4.44 -2.33 4.17
C ILE A 105 -3.81 -1.10 3.53
N SER A 106 -4.59 -0.25 2.83
CA SER A 106 -4.06 0.97 2.23
C SER A 106 -3.53 1.95 3.30
N ARG A 107 -4.19 2.05 4.46
CA ARG A 107 -3.69 2.84 5.60
C ARG A 107 -2.41 2.25 6.19
N TYR A 108 -2.29 0.93 6.28
CA TYR A 108 -1.06 0.30 6.79
C TYR A 108 0.11 0.51 5.82
N GLU A 109 -0.07 0.19 4.54
CA GLU A 109 0.97 0.34 3.50
C GLU A 109 1.38 1.81 3.31
N GLY A 110 0.43 2.74 3.39
CA GLY A 110 0.66 4.17 3.28
C GLY A 110 1.18 4.85 4.56
N GLY A 111 1.24 4.12 5.68
CA GLY A 111 1.71 4.69 6.96
C GLY A 111 0.72 5.62 7.65
N PHE A 112 -0.56 5.61 7.28
CA PHE A 112 -1.62 6.37 7.94
C PHE A 112 -2.20 5.67 9.18
N ALA A 113 -1.86 4.39 9.38
CA ALA A 113 -2.22 3.64 10.58
C ALA A 113 -1.14 2.59 10.89
N VAL A 114 -1.00 2.27 12.18
CA VAL A 114 -0.19 1.15 12.65
C VAL A 114 -1.13 0.03 13.09
N GLN A 115 -0.85 -1.19 12.65
CA GLN A 115 -1.63 -2.37 12.97
C GLN A 115 -1.50 -2.76 14.45
N SER A 116 -2.49 -3.46 15.00
CA SER A 116 -2.37 -4.08 16.33
C SER A 116 -1.45 -5.29 16.26
N LYS A 117 -0.99 -5.77 17.44
CA LYS A 117 -0.21 -7.01 17.53
C LYS A 117 -0.97 -8.22 16.98
N GLN A 118 -2.27 -8.31 17.26
CA GLN A 118 -3.12 -9.40 16.77
C GLN A 118 -3.21 -9.41 15.24
N THR A 119 -3.35 -8.23 14.63
CA THR A 119 -3.34 -8.11 13.17
C THR A 119 -1.96 -8.43 12.58
N ASP A 120 -0.88 -8.02 13.25
CA ASP A 120 0.49 -8.35 12.86
C ASP A 120 0.75 -9.86 12.86
N GLU A 121 0.33 -10.55 13.92
CA GLU A 121 0.41 -12.01 14.04
C GLU A 121 -0.40 -12.71 12.96
N HIS A 122 -1.61 -12.22 12.66
CA HIS A 122 -2.44 -12.78 11.57
C HIS A 122 -1.76 -12.59 10.20
N LEU A 123 -1.19 -11.42 9.93
CA LEU A 123 -0.42 -11.18 8.71
C LEU A 123 0.80 -12.11 8.61
N ARG A 124 1.55 -12.27 9.71
CA ARG A 124 2.70 -13.19 9.76
C ARG A 124 2.31 -14.63 9.53
N LEU A 125 1.17 -15.08 10.07
CA LEU A 125 0.65 -16.42 9.83
C LEU A 125 0.30 -16.65 8.36
N MET A 126 -0.25 -15.64 7.68
CA MET A 126 -0.49 -15.71 6.24
C MET A 126 0.81 -15.69 5.43
N ILE A 127 1.80 -14.92 5.86
CA ILE A 127 3.15 -14.90 5.24
C ILE A 127 3.82 -16.27 5.38
N SER A 128 3.79 -16.89 6.57
CA SER A 128 4.41 -18.19 6.81
C SER A 128 3.68 -19.33 6.09
N ASN A 129 2.38 -19.18 5.85
CA ASN A 129 1.54 -20.15 5.14
C ASN A 129 1.07 -19.59 3.80
N ARG A 130 2.03 -19.14 2.99
CA ARG A 130 1.75 -18.49 1.71
C ARG A 130 0.85 -19.32 0.79
N ASP A 131 1.05 -20.64 0.72
CA ASP A 131 0.22 -21.52 -0.10
C ASP A 131 -1.25 -21.48 0.32
N ARG A 132 -1.51 -21.48 1.64
CA ARG A 132 -2.86 -21.33 2.18
C ARG A 132 -3.46 -19.95 1.90
N ALA A 133 -2.63 -18.90 1.87
CA ALA A 133 -3.07 -17.57 1.47
C ALA A 133 -3.45 -17.51 -0.02
N ILE A 134 -2.72 -18.22 -0.88
CA ILE A 134 -3.03 -18.35 -2.32
C ILE A 134 -4.32 -19.16 -2.51
N GLU A 135 -4.47 -20.31 -1.84
CA GLU A 135 -5.70 -21.12 -1.84
C GLU A 135 -6.91 -20.24 -1.49
N LYS A 136 -6.81 -19.45 -0.43
CA LYS A 136 -7.88 -18.52 -0.03
C LYS A 136 -8.18 -17.46 -1.09
N ALA A 137 -7.16 -16.94 -1.79
CA ALA A 137 -7.37 -15.97 -2.86
C ALA A 137 -8.10 -16.60 -4.06
N ILE A 138 -7.80 -17.86 -4.39
CA ILE A 138 -8.50 -18.65 -5.41
C ILE A 138 -9.95 -18.93 -4.98
N GLU A 139 -10.17 -19.37 -3.73
CA GLU A 139 -11.52 -19.61 -3.17
C GLU A 139 -12.42 -18.37 -3.24
N LEU A 140 -11.83 -17.17 -3.15
CA LEU A 140 -12.52 -15.88 -3.24
C LEU A 140 -12.61 -15.34 -4.69
N ASN A 141 -12.17 -16.10 -5.69
CA ASN A 141 -12.09 -15.70 -7.11
C ASN A 141 -11.28 -14.39 -7.33
N PHE A 142 -10.24 -14.16 -6.52
CA PHE A 142 -9.35 -13.00 -6.68
C PHE A 142 -8.20 -13.26 -7.65
N LEU A 143 -7.86 -14.53 -7.86
CA LEU A 143 -6.90 -15.01 -8.83
C LEU A 143 -7.63 -16.00 -9.73
N GLU A 144 -7.40 -15.90 -11.04
CA GLU A 144 -7.84 -16.95 -11.97
C GLU A 144 -6.92 -18.18 -11.80
N ASP A 145 -7.45 -19.38 -12.05
CA ASP A 145 -6.68 -20.65 -12.07
C ASP A 145 -5.49 -20.64 -13.06
N CYS A 146 -5.40 -19.59 -13.90
CA CYS A 146 -4.37 -19.35 -14.91
C CYS A 146 -3.20 -18.50 -14.39
N ILE A 147 -2.64 -18.86 -13.24
CA ILE A 147 -1.27 -18.46 -12.91
C ILE A 147 -0.46 -19.75 -13.02
N GLU A 148 0.65 -19.72 -13.76
CA GLU A 148 1.69 -20.74 -13.62
C GLU A 148 2.24 -20.65 -12.19
N ILE A 149 1.52 -21.24 -11.24
CA ILE A 149 1.94 -21.40 -9.87
C ILE A 149 3.10 -22.39 -9.96
N PHE A 150 4.34 -21.86 -9.84
CA PHE A 150 5.52 -22.67 -9.59
C PHE A 150 5.16 -23.78 -8.59
N PRO A 151 5.39 -25.06 -8.94
CA PRO A 151 4.64 -26.17 -8.40
C PRO A 151 4.72 -26.22 -6.87
N VAL A 152 3.59 -25.91 -6.22
CA VAL A 152 3.38 -26.20 -4.80
C VAL A 152 3.44 -27.72 -4.63
N ARG A 153 4.32 -28.18 -3.74
CA ARG A 153 4.53 -29.61 -3.50
C ARG A 153 3.24 -30.25 -2.98
N LYS A 154 2.60 -31.00 -3.89
CA LYS A 154 1.53 -32.00 -3.73
C LYS A 154 1.03 -32.23 -2.29
N HIS A 155 -0.20 -31.78 -2.01
CA HIS A 155 -1.14 -32.62 -1.26
C HIS A 155 -2.05 -33.34 -2.26
N LYS A 156 -2.05 -34.68 -2.17
CA LYS A 156 -2.81 -35.58 -3.02
C LYS A 156 -4.32 -35.38 -2.78
N ASN A 157 -5.07 -35.39 -3.88
CA ASN A 157 -6.53 -35.36 -3.98
C ASN A 157 -7.19 -34.05 -3.57
N ILE A 158 -7.79 -33.36 -4.55
CA ILE A 158 -9.20 -32.94 -4.63
C ILE A 158 -9.27 -31.85 -5.71
N TYR A 159 -9.20 -32.17 -7.00
CA TYR A 159 -9.87 -31.37 -8.04
C TYR A 159 -10.20 -32.31 -9.20
N LYS A 160 -11.43 -32.83 -9.24
CA LYS A 160 -12.02 -33.36 -10.48
C LYS A 160 -12.61 -32.16 -11.21
N THR A 161 -12.02 -31.79 -12.33
CA THR A 161 -12.54 -30.75 -13.23
C THR A 161 -13.90 -31.19 -13.78
N LYS A 162 -14.96 -30.41 -13.53
CA LYS A 162 -16.16 -30.45 -14.37
C LYS A 162 -15.86 -29.63 -15.62
N THR A 163 -15.65 -30.31 -16.74
CA THR A 163 -15.71 -29.68 -18.07
C THR A 163 -17.12 -29.11 -18.27
N ARG A 164 -17.23 -27.79 -18.40
CA ARG A 164 -18.41 -27.18 -19.02
C ARG A 164 -18.17 -27.19 -20.52
N GLU A 165 -18.82 -28.12 -21.20
CA GLU A 165 -19.14 -28.02 -22.62
C GLU A 165 -20.01 -26.78 -22.86
N ASN A 166 -19.84 -26.21 -24.06
CA ASN A 166 -20.65 -25.19 -24.70
C ASN A 166 -20.53 -23.76 -24.17
N HIS A 167 -19.69 -22.97 -24.85
CA HIS A 167 -20.20 -21.82 -25.61
C HIS A 167 -19.37 -21.62 -26.88
N SER A 168 -19.97 -22.05 -27.98
CA SER A 168 -19.69 -21.58 -29.33
C SER A 168 -19.84 -20.06 -29.40
N ASN A 169 -18.73 -19.34 -29.51
CA ASN A 169 -18.61 -18.18 -30.40
C ASN A 169 -17.13 -17.81 -30.59
N CYS A 170 -16.48 -18.46 -31.54
CA CYS A 170 -15.28 -17.95 -32.18
C CYS A 170 -15.69 -16.73 -33.01
N GLY A 171 -15.54 -15.53 -32.45
CA GLY A 171 -15.74 -14.25 -33.13
C GLY A 171 -14.41 -13.54 -33.26
N SER A 172 -13.83 -13.64 -34.45
CA SER A 172 -12.66 -12.91 -34.96
C SER A 172 -12.70 -11.40 -34.70
N LEU A 173 -11.49 -10.80 -34.67
CA LEU A 173 -11.08 -9.40 -34.88
C LEU A 173 -10.32 -8.84 -33.66
N ALA A 174 -9.19 -8.18 -33.75
CA ALA A 174 -8.19 -7.98 -34.80
C ALA A 174 -6.99 -7.32 -34.08
N PHE A 175 -5.81 -7.55 -34.63
CA PHE A 175 -4.61 -6.77 -34.42
C PHE A 175 -4.86 -5.24 -34.48
N CYS A 176 -4.31 -4.50 -33.52
CA CYS A 176 -3.93 -3.07 -33.56
C CYS A 176 -3.28 -2.78 -32.21
N GLY A 177 -2.07 -2.23 -32.05
CA GLY A 177 -1.07 -1.63 -32.92
C GLY A 177 -0.04 -1.00 -31.98
#